data_AF-A0A4V1SXP6-F1
#
_entry.id   AF-A0A4V1SXP6-F1
#
_cell.length_a   1.000
_cell.length_b   1.000
_cell.length_c   1.000
_cell.angle_alpha   90.00
_cell.angle_beta   90.00
_cell.angle_gamma   90.00
#
_symmetry.space_group_name_H-M   'P 1'
#
loop_
_entity.id
_entity.type
_entity.pdbx_description
1 polymer ?
#
loop_
_entity_poly.entity_id
_entity_poly.type
_entity_poly.pdbx_seq_one_letter_code
_entity_poly.pdbx_strand_id
1 'polypeptide(L)'
;FEAFAKGDILQILFFAILFGYGLSRLGESGKGLLATFDKISKVFFNIMKVVMSLAPIGAFGGMAYTVGKFGTDALLPMVKLMGSVYLTMFLFVFVVLNIICRIYKFSLWHYLKYIRQEILVVLGTSSSESALPSMMEKLERYGCSRSVVGLVIPTGYSFNLDGTTIYLSMSVIFLSQAFSIPLSWEQQLTIIGILMLTSKGAAAVTGGGFIVLTSTLVAIKVIPVESVAILLGVDRFMSEARAITNLIGNGVATIVIAKSEGEFHLLAAPIGGGIDEVAS
;
A
#
# COMPACT_ATOMS: atom_id res chain seq x y z
N PHE A 1 9.28 -21.83 8.00
CA PHE A 1 8.91 -21.40 9.37
C PHE A 1 9.85 -20.34 9.92
N GLU A 2 11.17 -20.47 9.75
CA GLU A 2 12.12 -19.42 10.19
C GLU A 2 11.85 -18.05 9.57
N ALA A 3 11.57 -17.98 8.26
CA ALA A 3 11.17 -16.74 7.59
C ALA A 3 9.92 -16.09 8.21
N PHE A 4 8.92 -16.88 8.60
CA PHE A 4 7.74 -16.38 9.32
C PHE A 4 8.09 -15.86 10.72
N ALA A 5 9.02 -16.50 11.41
CA ALA A 5 9.46 -16.08 12.75
C ALA A 5 10.30 -14.80 12.71
N LYS A 6 11.09 -14.61 11.65
CA LYS A 6 11.94 -13.43 11.44
C LYS A 6 11.23 -12.28 10.71
N GLY A 7 10.05 -12.52 10.15
CA GLY A 7 9.29 -11.52 9.40
C GLY A 7 9.86 -11.23 8.01
N ASP A 8 10.55 -12.21 7.40
CA ASP A 8 11.17 -12.07 6.09
C ASP A 8 10.11 -12.17 4.96
N ILE A 9 9.40 -11.06 4.74
CA ILE A 9 8.21 -10.99 3.87
C ILE A 9 8.45 -11.54 2.47
N LEU A 10 9.60 -11.27 1.86
CA LEU A 10 9.96 -11.75 0.53
C LEU A 10 10.02 -13.28 0.45
N GLN A 11 10.63 -13.90 1.46
CA GLN A 11 10.79 -15.35 1.52
C GLN A 11 9.45 -16.02 1.84
N ILE A 12 8.66 -15.40 2.73
CA ILE A 12 7.29 -15.81 3.03
C ILE A 12 6.44 -15.78 1.76
N LEU A 13 6.49 -14.67 1.00
CA LEU A 13 5.72 -14.50 -0.24
C LEU A 13 6.15 -15.52 -1.30
N PHE A 14 7.46 -15.69 -1.51
CA PHE A 14 7.98 -16.66 -2.46
C PHE A 14 7.46 -18.08 -2.17
N PHE A 15 7.54 -18.50 -0.90
CA PHE A 15 7.02 -19.79 -0.50
C PHE A 15 5.50 -19.88 -0.63
N ALA A 16 4.76 -18.82 -0.29
CA ALA A 16 3.30 -18.77 -0.41
C ALA A 16 2.85 -18.91 -1.87
N ILE A 17 3.57 -18.31 -2.83
CA ILE A 17 3.28 -18.44 -4.27
C ILE A 17 3.54 -19.88 -4.74
N LEU A 18 4.70 -20.46 -4.40
CA LEU A 18 5.01 -21.85 -4.76
C LEU A 18 4.00 -22.85 -4.15
N PHE A 19 3.63 -22.62 -2.89
CA PHE A 19 2.64 -23.42 -2.18
C PHE A 19 1.26 -23.28 -2.82
N GLY A 20 0.82 -22.05 -3.14
CA GLY A 20 -0.43 -21.78 -3.83
C GLY A 20 -0.48 -22.43 -5.21
N TYR A 21 0.61 -22.37 -5.97
CA TYR A 21 0.75 -23.06 -7.24
C TYR A 21 0.62 -24.59 -7.06
N GLY A 22 1.34 -25.18 -6.12
CA GLY A 22 1.24 -26.61 -5.81
C GLY A 22 -0.17 -27.03 -5.39
N LEU A 23 -0.83 -26.22 -4.55
CA LEU A 23 -2.19 -26.46 -4.09
C LEU A 23 -3.21 -26.39 -5.24
N SER A 24 -3.03 -25.45 -6.18
CA SER A 24 -3.91 -25.33 -7.36
C SER A 24 -3.85 -26.57 -8.27
N ARG A 25 -2.70 -27.26 -8.33
CA ARG A 25 -2.51 -28.49 -9.11
C ARG A 25 -3.20 -29.72 -8.50
N LEU A 26 -3.62 -29.67 -7.23
CA LEU A 26 -4.32 -30.77 -6.57
C LEU A 26 -5.80 -30.89 -6.97
N GLY A 27 -6.37 -29.92 -7.69
CA GLY A 27 -7.76 -29.95 -8.14
C GLY A 27 -8.77 -30.04 -6.98
N GLU A 28 -9.74 -30.95 -7.09
CA GLU A 28 -10.79 -31.20 -6.08
C GLU A 28 -10.21 -31.44 -4.67
N SER A 29 -9.12 -32.22 -4.57
CA SER A 29 -8.50 -32.59 -3.29
C SER A 29 -7.90 -31.39 -2.53
N GLY A 30 -7.58 -30.30 -3.23
CA GLY A 30 -7.04 -29.07 -2.63
C GLY A 30 -8.09 -28.16 -1.99
N LYS A 31 -9.38 -28.34 -2.31
CA LYS A 31 -10.46 -27.41 -1.92
C LYS A 31 -10.62 -27.27 -0.40
N GLY A 32 -10.50 -28.36 0.35
CA GLY A 32 -10.65 -28.32 1.81
C GLY A 32 -9.57 -27.49 2.50
N LEU A 33 -8.34 -27.55 1.99
CA LEU A 33 -7.21 -26.78 2.53
C LEU A 33 -7.32 -25.30 2.14
N LEU A 34 -7.72 -24.99 0.92
CA LEU A 34 -8.05 -23.62 0.49
C LEU A 34 -9.11 -22.97 1.40
N ALA A 35 -10.21 -23.68 1.66
CA ALA A 35 -11.27 -23.19 2.55
C ALA A 35 -10.80 -22.96 3.99
N THR A 36 -9.76 -23.67 4.44
CA THR A 36 -9.14 -23.45 5.75
C THR A 36 -8.34 -22.16 5.76
N PHE A 37 -7.53 -21.88 4.72
CA PHE A 37 -6.81 -20.62 4.57
C PHE A 37 -7.76 -19.41 4.48
N ASP A 38 -8.91 -19.55 3.83
CA ASP A 38 -9.95 -18.50 3.80
C ASP A 38 -10.49 -18.20 5.20
N LYS A 39 -10.73 -19.23 6.02
CA LYS A 39 -11.19 -19.05 7.41
C LYS A 39 -10.13 -18.36 8.27
N ILE A 40 -8.86 -18.77 8.12
CA ILE A 40 -7.73 -18.14 8.82
C ILE A 40 -7.64 -16.66 8.45
N SER A 41 -7.77 -16.32 7.17
CA SER A 41 -7.78 -14.93 6.69
C SER A 41 -8.90 -14.11 7.36
N LYS A 42 -10.11 -14.68 7.47
CA LYS A 42 -11.23 -14.04 8.18
C LYS A 42 -10.93 -13.79 9.66
N VAL A 43 -10.23 -14.69 10.34
CA VAL A 43 -9.80 -14.50 11.73
C VAL A 43 -8.84 -13.32 11.84
N PHE A 44 -7.83 -13.25 10.96
CA PHE A 44 -6.91 -12.11 10.92
C PHE A 44 -7.65 -10.78 10.68
N PHE A 45 -8.70 -10.75 9.85
CA PHE A 45 -9.50 -9.53 9.67
C PHE A 45 -10.24 -9.09 10.93
N ASN A 46 -10.75 -10.03 11.73
CA ASN A 46 -11.38 -9.69 13.00
C ASN A 46 -10.36 -9.15 14.01
N ILE A 47 -9.15 -9.71 14.04
CA ILE A 47 -8.04 -9.18 14.87
C ILE A 47 -7.70 -7.76 14.42
N MET A 48 -7.55 -7.54 13.11
CA MET A 48 -7.28 -6.21 12.57
C MET A 48 -8.32 -5.21 13.06
N LYS A 49 -9.63 -5.48 12.93
CA LYS A 49 -10.70 -4.59 13.43
C LYS A 49 -10.50 -4.11 14.87
N VAL A 50 -10.09 -5.02 15.77
CA VAL A 50 -9.82 -4.66 17.17
C VAL A 50 -8.61 -3.73 17.26
N VAL A 51 -7.50 -4.05 16.59
CA VAL A 51 -6.30 -3.20 16.58
C VAL A 51 -6.59 -1.79 16.05
N MET A 52 -7.42 -1.66 15.01
CA MET A 52 -7.74 -0.34 14.41
C MET A 52 -8.69 0.47 15.29
N SER A 53 -9.50 -0.18 16.13
CA SER A 53 -10.29 0.54 17.15
C SER A 53 -9.40 1.28 18.16
N LEU A 54 -8.16 0.82 18.36
CA LEU A 54 -7.17 1.45 19.24
C LEU A 54 -6.31 2.50 18.50
N ALA A 55 -6.39 2.56 17.18
CA ALA A 55 -5.57 3.47 16.38
C ALA A 55 -5.77 4.97 16.70
N PRO A 56 -6.98 5.46 17.05
CA PRO A 56 -7.16 6.85 17.48
C PRO A 56 -6.40 7.19 18.76
N ILE A 57 -6.28 6.23 19.69
CA ILE A 57 -5.52 6.42 20.94
C ILE A 57 -4.02 6.54 20.63
N GLY A 58 -3.52 5.72 19.71
CA GLY A 58 -2.14 5.82 19.21
C GLY A 58 -1.85 7.15 18.51
N ALA A 59 -2.77 7.63 17.66
CA ALA A 59 -2.67 8.92 16.99
C ALA A 59 -2.61 10.08 18.01
N PHE A 60 -3.51 10.04 18.99
CA PHE A 60 -3.56 11.02 20.07
C PHE A 60 -2.25 11.05 20.87
N GLY A 61 -1.74 9.88 21.27
CA GLY A 61 -0.47 9.77 21.99
C GLY A 61 0.71 10.30 21.17
N GLY A 62 0.77 10.00 19.87
CA GLY A 62 1.79 10.54 18.96
C GLY A 62 1.74 12.07 18.87
N MET A 63 0.55 12.64 18.68
CA MET A 63 0.37 14.09 18.62
C MET A 63 0.69 14.78 19.95
N ALA A 64 0.26 14.19 21.07
CA ALA A 64 0.58 14.69 22.40
C ALA A 64 2.10 14.68 22.67
N TYR A 65 2.80 13.61 22.27
CA TYR A 65 4.25 13.53 22.34
C TYR A 65 4.92 14.59 21.48
N THR A 66 4.50 14.74 20.22
CA THR A 66 5.08 15.73 19.31
C THR A 66 4.91 17.15 19.84
N VAL A 67 3.72 17.53 20.29
CA VAL A 67 3.46 18.86 20.86
C VAL A 67 4.20 19.05 22.18
N GLY A 68 4.22 18.04 23.05
CA GLY A 68 4.90 18.13 24.34
C GLY A 68 6.43 18.22 24.23
N LYS A 69 7.03 17.58 23.23
CA LYS A 69 8.49 17.54 23.04
C LYS A 69 9.03 18.66 22.15
N PHE A 70 8.31 18.99 21.07
CA PHE A 70 8.77 19.92 20.03
C PHE A 70 7.99 21.25 20.01
N GLY A 71 6.98 21.41 20.86
CA GLY A 71 6.18 22.63 20.95
C GLY A 71 5.14 22.78 19.84
N THR A 72 4.36 23.86 19.92
CA THR A 72 3.33 24.18 18.93
C THR A 72 3.91 24.68 17.60
N ASP A 73 5.10 25.26 17.62
CA ASP A 73 5.77 25.78 16.42
C ASP A 73 6.14 24.66 15.44
N ALA A 74 6.33 23.43 15.95
CA ALA A 74 6.56 22.24 15.13
C ALA A 74 5.33 21.79 14.33
N LEU A 75 4.11 22.24 14.68
CA LEU A 75 2.89 21.83 14.00
C LEU A 75 2.80 22.36 12.57
N LEU A 76 3.26 23.59 12.31
CA LEU A 76 3.15 24.19 10.98
C LEU A 76 3.99 23.45 9.93
N PRO A 77 5.29 23.14 10.16
CA PRO A 77 6.05 22.27 9.27
C PRO A 77 5.42 20.90 9.06
N MET A 78 4.81 20.32 10.10
CA MET A 78 4.14 19.02 10.01
C MET A 78 2.90 19.04 9.12
N VAL A 79 2.06 20.07 9.26
CA VAL A 79 0.91 20.26 8.39
C VAL A 79 1.35 20.50 6.94
N LYS A 80 2.44 21.25 6.72
CA LYS A 80 3.02 21.42 5.37
C LYS A 80 3.50 20.09 4.78
N LEU A 81 4.17 19.26 5.57
CA LEU A 81 4.57 17.91 5.14
C LEU A 81 3.35 17.07 4.76
N MET A 82 2.36 16.97 5.65
CA MET A 82 1.14 16.21 5.40
C MET A 82 0.41 16.68 4.14
N GLY A 83 0.22 17.99 4.00
CA GLY A 83 -0.41 18.58 2.82
C GLY A 83 0.35 18.28 1.54
N SER A 84 1.69 18.34 1.59
CA SER A 84 2.54 18.04 0.43
C SER A 84 2.49 16.55 0.06
N VAL A 85 2.48 15.65 1.04
CA VAL A 85 2.34 14.19 0.82
C VAL A 85 0.99 13.88 0.20
N TYR A 86 -0.10 14.43 0.74
CA TYR A 86 -1.45 14.22 0.22
C TYR A 86 -1.60 14.77 -1.19
N LEU A 87 -1.08 15.96 -1.45
CA LEU A 87 -1.08 16.56 -2.78
C LEU A 87 -0.30 15.68 -3.78
N THR A 88 0.87 15.18 -3.38
CA THR A 88 1.69 14.34 -4.26
C THR A 88 1.01 13.01 -4.57
N MET A 89 0.40 12.37 -3.58
CA MET A 89 -0.38 11.14 -3.79
C MET A 89 -1.62 11.39 -4.64
N PHE A 90 -2.31 12.52 -4.43
CA PHE A 90 -3.44 12.93 -5.26
C PHE A 90 -3.01 13.11 -6.73
N LEU A 91 -1.91 13.84 -6.97
CA LEU A 91 -1.37 14.02 -8.32
C LEU A 91 -0.93 12.68 -8.93
N PHE A 92 -0.29 11.81 -8.16
CA PHE A 92 0.08 10.48 -8.64
C PHE A 92 -1.16 9.67 -9.10
N VAL A 93 -2.22 9.64 -8.28
CA VAL A 93 -3.45 8.90 -8.63
C VAL A 93 -4.17 9.53 -9.82
N PHE A 94 -4.46 10.83 -9.79
CA PHE A 94 -5.32 11.46 -10.79
C PHE A 94 -4.60 11.94 -12.04
N VAL A 95 -3.27 12.04 -12.02
CA VAL A 95 -2.46 12.39 -13.20
C VAL A 95 -1.76 11.14 -13.72
N VAL A 96 -0.84 10.54 -12.95
CA VAL A 96 0.01 9.44 -13.43
C VAL A 96 -0.81 8.18 -13.70
N LEU A 97 -1.55 7.68 -12.71
CA LEU A 97 -2.36 6.46 -12.91
C LEU A 97 -3.49 6.70 -13.90
N ASN A 98 -4.10 7.89 -13.91
CA ASN A 98 -5.13 8.23 -14.89
C ASN A 98 -4.61 8.21 -16.34
N ILE A 99 -3.38 8.69 -16.59
CA ILE A 99 -2.74 8.59 -17.91
C ILE A 99 -2.56 7.12 -18.30
N ILE A 100 -2.07 6.29 -17.38
CA ILE A 100 -1.91 4.84 -17.61
C ILE A 100 -3.26 4.20 -17.93
N CYS A 101 -4.30 4.48 -17.14
CA CYS A 101 -5.66 3.99 -17.39
C CYS A 101 -6.17 4.36 -18.79
N ARG A 102 -5.92 5.60 -19.25
CA ARG A 102 -6.29 6.04 -20.60
C ARG A 102 -5.54 5.29 -21.70
N ILE A 103 -4.23 5.05 -21.52
CA ILE A 103 -3.43 4.25 -22.48
C ILE A 103 -4.01 2.83 -22.61
N TYR A 104 -4.39 2.21 -21.49
CA TYR A 104 -4.97 0.86 -21.46
C TYR A 104 -6.50 0.82 -21.64
N LYS A 105 -7.10 1.96 -22.03
CA LYS A 105 -8.54 2.08 -22.37
C LYS A 105 -9.47 1.58 -21.25
N PHE A 106 -9.29 2.07 -20.04
CA PHE A 106 -10.28 1.96 -18.97
C PHE A 106 -10.32 3.23 -18.13
N SER A 107 -11.46 3.49 -17.47
CA SER A 107 -11.64 4.71 -16.70
C SER A 107 -11.18 4.55 -15.26
N LEU A 108 -10.29 5.45 -14.80
CA LEU A 108 -9.92 5.55 -13.38
C LEU A 108 -11.14 5.79 -12.48
N TRP A 109 -12.06 6.68 -12.86
CA TRP A 109 -13.24 7.01 -12.05
C TRP A 109 -14.17 5.82 -11.80
N HIS A 110 -14.54 5.09 -12.85
CA HIS A 110 -15.28 3.84 -12.76
C HIS A 110 -14.61 2.82 -11.84
N TYR A 111 -13.30 2.65 -11.99
CA TYR A 111 -12.51 1.78 -11.12
C TYR A 111 -12.55 2.23 -9.65
N LEU A 112 -12.29 3.51 -9.35
CA LEU A 112 -12.36 4.05 -7.99
C LEU A 112 -13.75 3.89 -7.36
N LYS A 113 -14.82 4.10 -8.14
CA LYS A 113 -16.21 3.88 -7.70
C LYS A 113 -16.47 2.40 -7.38
N TYR A 114 -15.92 1.50 -8.18
CA TYR A 114 -16.04 0.06 -8.01
C TYR A 114 -15.35 -0.45 -6.72
N ILE A 115 -14.17 0.10 -6.42
CA ILE A 115 -13.37 -0.27 -5.21
C ILE A 115 -13.62 0.63 -4.00
N ARG A 116 -14.71 1.42 -3.99
CA ARG A 116 -14.99 2.39 -2.92
C ARG A 116 -15.05 1.75 -1.52
N GLN A 117 -15.52 0.51 -1.43
CA GLN A 117 -15.61 -0.21 -0.15
C GLN A 117 -14.23 -0.56 0.39
N GLU A 118 -13.31 -0.98 -0.48
CA GLU A 118 -11.93 -1.29 -0.15
C GLU A 118 -11.19 -0.02 0.28
N ILE A 119 -11.42 1.10 -0.42
CA ILE A 119 -10.87 2.40 -0.01
C ILE A 119 -11.37 2.78 1.39
N LEU A 120 -12.67 2.61 1.69
CA LEU A 120 -13.22 2.91 3.02
C LEU A 120 -12.68 1.98 4.10
N VAL A 121 -12.50 0.69 3.78
CA VAL A 121 -11.85 -0.28 4.67
C VAL A 121 -10.43 0.20 4.95
N VAL A 122 -9.60 0.39 3.92
CA VAL A 122 -8.21 0.85 4.05
C VAL A 122 -8.11 2.21 4.76
N LEU A 123 -9.05 3.12 4.58
CA LEU A 123 -9.11 4.39 5.30
C LEU A 123 -9.24 4.17 6.81
N GLY A 124 -10.22 3.38 7.25
CA GLY A 124 -10.41 3.07 8.68
C GLY A 124 -9.27 2.20 9.27
N THR A 125 -8.54 1.52 8.40
CA THR A 125 -7.56 0.48 8.69
C THR A 125 -6.12 0.98 8.71
N SER A 126 -5.81 1.95 7.83
CA SER A 126 -4.46 2.38 7.48
C SER A 126 -3.52 1.29 6.95
N SER A 127 -4.06 0.13 6.56
CA SER A 127 -3.31 -0.97 5.96
C SER A 127 -3.97 -1.43 4.67
N SER A 128 -3.21 -1.46 3.57
CA SER A 128 -3.72 -1.96 2.30
C SER A 128 -4.03 -3.46 2.38
N GLU A 129 -3.25 -4.24 3.15
CA GLU A 129 -3.44 -5.69 3.33
C GLU A 129 -4.83 -6.06 3.85
N SER A 130 -5.46 -5.19 4.63
CA SER A 130 -6.82 -5.39 5.14
C SER A 130 -7.89 -5.55 4.04
N ALA A 131 -7.64 -5.00 2.85
CA ALA A 131 -8.55 -5.10 1.71
C ALA A 131 -8.10 -6.17 0.69
N LEU A 132 -7.00 -6.88 0.92
CA LEU A 132 -6.35 -7.74 -0.07
C LEU A 132 -7.31 -8.79 -0.67
N PRO A 133 -8.06 -9.61 0.10
CA PRO A 133 -8.90 -10.63 -0.53
C PRO A 133 -10.12 -10.04 -1.23
N SER A 134 -10.74 -9.01 -0.64
CA SER A 134 -11.85 -8.29 -1.29
C SER A 134 -11.39 -7.70 -2.61
N MET A 135 -10.16 -7.17 -2.65
CA MET A 135 -9.57 -6.63 -3.85
C MET A 135 -9.31 -7.71 -4.91
N MET A 136 -8.77 -8.87 -4.52
CA MET A 136 -8.57 -9.99 -5.44
C MET A 136 -9.91 -10.46 -6.04
N GLU A 137 -10.91 -10.71 -5.20
CA GLU A 137 -12.24 -11.10 -5.66
C GLU A 137 -12.88 -10.05 -6.58
N LYS A 138 -12.76 -8.76 -6.21
CA LYS A 138 -13.30 -7.68 -7.03
C LYS A 138 -12.60 -7.56 -8.37
N LEU A 139 -11.29 -7.73 -8.44
CA LEU A 139 -10.55 -7.66 -9.70
C LEU A 139 -10.85 -8.86 -10.60
N GLU A 140 -11.05 -10.06 -10.03
CA GLU A 140 -11.58 -11.20 -10.79
C GLU A 140 -12.95 -10.86 -11.39
N ARG A 141 -13.85 -10.30 -10.58
CA ARG A 141 -15.19 -9.89 -11.03
C ARG A 141 -15.17 -8.70 -12.01
N TYR A 142 -14.16 -7.84 -11.92
CA TYR A 142 -13.95 -6.70 -12.81
C TYR A 142 -13.49 -7.15 -14.21
N GLY A 143 -12.92 -8.36 -14.29
CA GLY A 143 -12.58 -9.01 -15.55
C GLY A 143 -11.14 -9.50 -15.66
N CYS A 144 -10.32 -9.35 -14.62
CA CYS A 144 -8.96 -9.91 -14.62
C CYS A 144 -9.01 -11.42 -14.37
N SER A 145 -8.23 -12.21 -15.11
CA SER A 145 -8.18 -13.66 -14.84
C SER A 145 -7.60 -13.97 -13.45
N ARG A 146 -8.02 -15.12 -12.90
CA ARG A 146 -7.53 -15.60 -11.59
C ARG A 146 -6.02 -15.71 -11.54
N SER A 147 -5.38 -16.11 -12.64
CA SER A 147 -3.94 -16.26 -12.70
C SER A 147 -3.23 -14.92 -12.56
N VAL A 148 -3.73 -13.87 -13.24
CA VAL A 148 -3.15 -12.53 -13.15
C VAL A 148 -3.38 -11.95 -11.75
N VAL A 149 -4.61 -12.04 -11.22
CA VAL A 149 -4.92 -11.53 -9.87
C VAL A 149 -4.09 -12.24 -8.81
N GLY A 150 -4.01 -13.58 -8.88
CA GLY A 150 -3.27 -14.42 -7.91
C GLY A 150 -1.77 -14.17 -7.88
N LEU A 151 -1.19 -13.62 -8.94
CA LEU A 151 0.23 -13.27 -9.01
C LEU A 151 0.48 -11.78 -8.76
N VAL A 152 -0.18 -10.91 -9.52
CA VAL A 152 0.15 -9.47 -9.55
C VAL A 152 -0.22 -8.77 -8.26
N ILE A 153 -1.37 -9.10 -7.65
CA ILE A 153 -1.82 -8.44 -6.42
C ILE A 153 -0.89 -8.78 -5.23
N PRO A 154 -0.60 -10.06 -4.91
CA PRO A 154 0.33 -10.39 -3.83
C PRO A 154 1.74 -9.83 -4.06
N THR A 155 2.27 -9.93 -5.28
CA THR A 155 3.58 -9.36 -5.61
C THR A 155 3.58 -7.83 -5.47
N GLY A 156 2.55 -7.16 -5.95
CA GLY A 156 2.40 -5.70 -5.85
C GLY A 156 2.34 -5.20 -4.41
N TYR A 157 1.72 -5.95 -3.50
CA TYR A 157 1.64 -5.56 -2.09
C TYR A 157 2.98 -5.65 -1.36
N SER A 158 3.98 -6.35 -1.90
CA SER A 158 5.36 -6.33 -1.38
C SER A 158 6.27 -5.39 -2.15
N PHE A 159 6.11 -5.33 -3.48
CA PHE A 159 7.07 -4.67 -4.36
C PHE A 159 6.56 -3.37 -5.02
N ASN A 160 5.27 -3.07 -4.95
CA ASN A 160 4.68 -1.90 -5.57
C ASN A 160 3.93 -1.05 -4.54
N LEU A 161 4.74 -0.41 -3.68
CA LEU A 161 4.29 0.46 -2.60
C LEU A 161 4.53 1.92 -2.96
N ASP A 162 3.77 2.42 -3.93
CA ASP A 162 3.87 3.78 -4.48
C ASP A 162 3.72 4.86 -3.40
N GLY A 163 2.66 4.78 -2.62
CA GLY A 163 2.39 5.69 -1.50
C GLY A 163 3.48 5.63 -0.44
N THR A 164 3.99 4.42 -0.14
CA THR A 164 5.12 4.27 0.79
C THR A 164 6.37 4.96 0.26
N THR A 165 6.66 4.81 -1.04
CA THR A 165 7.83 5.43 -1.67
C THR A 165 7.74 6.95 -1.66
N ILE A 166 6.57 7.52 -1.95
CA ILE A 166 6.30 8.96 -1.85
C ILE A 166 6.55 9.43 -0.41
N TYR A 167 5.95 8.75 0.57
CA TYR A 167 6.14 9.09 1.99
C TYR A 167 7.60 9.04 2.43
N LEU A 168 8.32 7.97 2.11
CA LEU A 168 9.71 7.80 2.55
C LEU A 168 10.59 8.91 1.97
N SER A 169 10.43 9.18 0.67
CA SER A 169 11.20 10.23 -0.02
C SER A 169 10.94 11.61 0.58
N MET A 170 9.66 11.96 0.75
CA MET A 170 9.28 13.26 1.31
C MET A 170 9.67 13.40 2.78
N SER A 171 9.59 12.32 3.56
CA SER A 171 10.03 12.31 4.96
C SER A 171 11.53 12.56 5.09
N VAL A 172 12.34 11.94 4.24
CA VAL A 172 13.79 12.17 4.23
C VAL A 172 14.12 13.62 3.92
N ILE A 173 13.48 14.21 2.89
CA ILE A 173 13.69 15.62 2.54
C ILE A 173 13.16 16.56 3.63
N PHE A 174 12.03 16.23 4.25
CA PHE A 174 11.50 17.01 5.35
C PHE A 174 12.45 17.00 6.55
N LEU A 175 12.97 15.83 6.94
CA LEU A 175 13.89 15.72 8.07
C LEU A 175 15.21 16.46 7.78
N SER A 176 15.73 16.40 6.55
CA SER A 176 16.91 17.18 6.21
C SER A 176 16.66 18.69 6.34
N GLN A 177 15.50 19.18 5.90
CA GLN A 177 15.12 20.59 6.04
C GLN A 177 14.87 20.98 7.51
N ALA A 178 14.13 20.16 8.26
CA ALA A 178 13.78 20.43 9.65
C ALA A 178 15.02 20.51 10.56
N PHE A 179 16.04 19.72 10.27
CA PHE A 179 17.31 19.71 11.00
C PHE A 179 18.42 20.54 10.32
N SER A 180 18.08 21.31 9.27
CA SER A 180 19.02 22.15 8.53
C SER A 180 20.26 21.41 8.02
N ILE A 181 20.07 20.17 7.57
CA ILE A 181 21.10 19.31 6.99
C ILE A 181 21.08 19.51 5.47
N PRO A 182 22.05 20.23 4.88
CA PRO A 182 22.12 20.39 3.44
C PRO A 182 22.45 19.04 2.79
N LEU A 183 21.71 18.69 1.73
CA LEU A 183 21.96 17.48 0.93
C LEU A 183 22.61 17.85 -0.39
N SER A 184 23.84 17.38 -0.62
CA SER A 184 24.50 17.50 -1.92
C SER A 184 23.77 16.69 -3.00
N TRP A 185 24.01 16.99 -4.28
CA TRP A 185 23.44 16.23 -5.39
C TRP A 185 23.79 14.73 -5.32
N GLU A 186 25.02 14.40 -4.94
CA GLU A 186 25.51 13.03 -4.77
C GLU A 186 24.75 12.30 -3.65
N GLN A 187 24.51 12.99 -2.53
CA GLN A 187 23.72 12.46 -1.43
C GLN A 187 22.26 12.25 -1.85
N GLN A 188 21.66 13.18 -2.58
CA GLN A 188 20.30 13.03 -3.08
C GLN A 188 20.16 11.81 -4.00
N LEU A 189 21.11 11.58 -4.92
CA LEU A 189 21.13 10.40 -5.79
C LEU A 189 21.31 9.10 -4.99
N THR A 190 22.18 9.12 -4.00
CA THR A 190 22.41 7.96 -3.10
C THR A 190 21.15 7.66 -2.29
N ILE A 191 20.50 8.68 -1.74
CA ILE A 191 19.23 8.58 -1.03
C ILE A 191 18.16 7.96 -1.93
N ILE A 192 18.04 8.41 -3.19
CA ILE A 192 17.11 7.84 -4.17
C ILE A 192 17.41 6.34 -4.39
N GLY A 193 18.68 5.97 -4.58
CA GLY A 193 19.09 4.57 -4.74
C GLY A 193 18.75 3.70 -3.54
N ILE A 194 19.03 4.18 -2.33
CA ILE A 194 18.69 3.48 -1.08
C ILE A 194 17.18 3.36 -0.94
N LEU A 195 16.41 4.44 -1.17
CA LEU A 195 14.95 4.44 -1.11
C LEU A 195 14.32 3.46 -2.10
N MET A 196 14.87 3.35 -3.31
CA MET A 196 14.43 2.38 -4.30
C MET A 196 14.59 0.94 -3.80
N LEU A 197 15.64 0.66 -3.02
CA LEU A 197 15.87 -0.67 -2.45
C LEU A 197 15.03 -0.91 -1.19
N THR A 198 15.04 0.02 -0.24
CA THR A 198 14.41 -0.14 1.07
C THR A 198 12.88 -0.11 1.00
N SER A 199 12.30 0.60 0.03
CA SER A 199 10.85 0.61 -0.19
C SER A 199 10.28 -0.76 -0.56
N LYS A 200 11.07 -1.65 -1.18
CA LYS A 200 10.66 -3.01 -1.61
C LYS A 200 10.74 -4.05 -0.48
N GLY A 201 11.29 -3.67 0.67
CA GLY A 201 11.28 -4.48 1.90
C GLY A 201 10.21 -4.05 2.90
N ALA A 202 9.38 -3.06 2.55
CA ALA A 202 8.36 -2.55 3.46
C ALA A 202 7.16 -3.48 3.55
N ALA A 203 6.81 -3.88 4.77
CA ALA A 203 5.51 -4.49 5.05
C ALA A 203 4.40 -3.48 4.78
N ALA A 204 3.31 -3.90 4.12
CA ALA A 204 2.15 -3.04 3.84
C ALA A 204 1.15 -2.99 5.02
N VAL A 205 1.71 -3.04 6.23
CA VAL A 205 1.00 -2.96 7.52
C VAL A 205 1.17 -1.60 8.16
N THR A 206 0.24 -1.24 9.03
CA THR A 206 0.29 -0.01 9.81
C THR A 206 1.60 0.08 10.60
N GLY A 207 2.30 1.22 10.49
CA GLY A 207 3.62 1.43 11.10
C GLY A 207 4.81 0.83 10.35
N GLY A 208 4.60 -0.06 9.37
CA GLY A 208 5.68 -0.66 8.57
C GLY A 208 6.50 0.38 7.81
N GLY A 209 5.84 1.40 7.25
CA GLY A 209 6.52 2.52 6.58
C GLY A 209 7.42 3.33 7.50
N PHE A 210 7.10 3.44 8.79
CA PHE A 210 7.90 4.15 9.78
C PHE A 210 9.17 3.38 10.17
N ILE A 211 9.06 2.05 10.30
CA ILE A 211 10.21 1.16 10.50
C ILE A 211 11.17 1.25 9.32
N VAL A 212 10.64 1.19 8.09
CA VAL A 212 11.45 1.28 6.87
C VAL A 212 12.12 2.65 6.74
N LEU A 213 11.44 3.73 7.14
CA LEU A 213 12.05 5.06 7.21
C LEU A 213 13.26 5.05 8.16
N THR A 214 13.09 4.49 9.35
CA THR A 214 14.14 4.37 10.36
C THR A 214 15.35 3.59 9.80
N SER A 215 15.10 2.41 9.21
CA SER A 215 16.14 1.60 8.55
C SER A 215 16.80 2.34 7.38
N THR A 216 16.04 3.13 6.64
CA THR A 216 16.54 3.93 5.52
C THR A 216 17.48 5.03 6.01
N LEU A 217 17.15 5.73 7.10
CA LEU A 217 18.06 6.74 7.67
C LEU A 217 19.35 6.12 8.21
N VAL A 218 19.26 4.95 8.86
CA VAL A 218 20.43 4.18 9.29
C VAL A 218 21.33 3.83 8.10
N ALA A 219 20.75 3.49 6.95
CA ALA A 219 21.50 3.18 5.74
C ALA A 219 22.12 4.43 5.10
N ILE A 220 21.40 5.56 5.07
CA ILE A 220 21.87 6.82 4.49
C ILE A 220 23.00 7.43 5.35
N LYS A 221 22.93 7.31 6.68
CA LYS A 221 23.92 7.86 7.65
C LYS A 221 24.16 9.38 7.59
N VAL A 222 23.28 10.12 6.93
CA VAL A 222 23.36 11.60 6.83
C VAL A 222 22.42 12.28 7.82
N ILE A 223 21.24 11.69 8.07
CA ILE A 223 20.21 12.26 8.96
C ILE A 223 20.17 11.42 10.24
N PRO A 224 20.23 12.04 11.43
CA PRO A 224 20.14 11.33 12.71
C PRO A 224 18.84 10.52 12.82
N VAL A 225 18.89 9.29 13.31
CA VAL A 225 17.73 8.39 13.35
C VAL A 225 16.69 8.85 14.38
N GLU A 226 17.14 9.55 15.42
CA GLU A 226 16.29 10.13 16.46
C GLU A 226 15.35 11.20 15.89
N SER A 227 15.71 11.80 14.75
CA SER A 227 14.89 12.81 14.06
C SER A 227 13.54 12.26 13.64
N VAL A 228 13.41 10.96 13.38
CA VAL A 228 12.16 10.30 12.96
C VAL A 228 11.06 10.47 14.02
N ALA A 229 11.42 10.64 15.30
CA ALA A 229 10.46 10.84 16.38
C ALA A 229 9.53 12.04 16.17
N ILE A 230 9.99 13.08 15.45
CA ILE A 230 9.17 14.25 15.14
C ILE A 230 7.95 13.90 14.27
N LEU A 231 8.07 12.85 13.44
CA LEU A 231 7.03 12.39 12.52
C LEU A 231 5.99 11.48 13.21
N LEU A 232 6.23 11.01 14.44
CA LEU A 232 5.31 10.09 15.14
C LEU A 232 3.88 10.64 15.23
N GLY A 233 3.72 11.93 15.49
CA GLY A 233 2.40 12.56 15.59
C GLY A 233 1.63 12.55 14.27
N VAL A 234 2.32 12.65 13.13
CA VAL A 234 1.68 12.76 11.82
C VAL A 234 1.71 11.48 10.98
N ASP A 235 2.56 10.50 11.32
CA ASP A 235 2.69 9.24 10.57
C ASP A 235 1.34 8.52 10.47
N ARG A 236 0.54 8.54 11.54
CA ARG A 236 -0.76 7.87 11.53
C ARG A 236 -1.69 8.40 10.44
N PHE A 237 -1.71 9.71 10.21
CA PHE A 237 -2.52 10.34 9.17
C PHE A 237 -1.92 10.12 7.77
N MET A 238 -0.60 10.20 7.65
CA MET A 238 0.07 9.88 6.38
C MET A 238 -0.09 8.40 6.01
N SER A 239 -0.20 7.51 6.99
CA SER A 239 -0.37 6.07 6.79
C SER A 239 -1.62 5.71 6.01
N GLU A 240 -2.74 6.38 6.26
CA GLU A 240 -3.99 6.16 5.53
C GLU A 240 -3.82 6.46 4.04
N ALA A 241 -3.28 7.62 3.72
CA ALA A 241 -3.06 8.04 2.34
C ALA A 241 -2.06 7.13 1.61
N ARG A 242 -0.98 6.69 2.30
CA ARG A 242 -0.05 5.69 1.77
C ARG A 242 -0.79 4.42 1.35
N ALA A 243 -1.56 3.86 2.28
CA ALA A 243 -2.24 2.58 2.08
C ALA A 243 -3.28 2.66 0.96
N ILE A 244 -4.04 3.75 0.89
CA ILE A 244 -5.01 3.98 -0.20
C ILE A 244 -4.30 4.09 -1.54
N THR A 245 -3.20 4.83 -1.62
CA THR A 245 -2.43 5.00 -2.86
C THR A 245 -1.86 3.66 -3.34
N ASN A 246 -1.31 2.85 -2.42
CA ASN A 246 -0.81 1.51 -2.73
C ASN A 246 -1.94 0.58 -3.22
N LEU A 247 -3.11 0.60 -2.57
CA LEU A 247 -4.28 -0.18 -2.98
C LEU A 247 -4.69 0.16 -4.42
N ILE A 248 -4.83 1.46 -4.71
CA ILE A 248 -5.25 1.94 -6.04
C ILE A 248 -4.23 1.53 -7.10
N GLY A 249 -2.93 1.82 -6.87
CA GLY A 249 -1.84 1.50 -7.79
C GLY A 249 -1.77 0.02 -8.12
N ASN A 250 -1.87 -0.85 -7.11
CA ASN A 250 -1.81 -2.30 -7.31
C ASN A 250 -2.97 -2.86 -8.13
N GLY A 251 -4.20 -2.37 -7.94
CA GLY A 251 -5.30 -2.82 -8.79
C GLY A 251 -5.27 -2.23 -10.20
N VAL A 252 -4.79 -0.99 -10.37
CA VAL A 252 -4.51 -0.43 -11.71
C VAL A 252 -3.47 -1.29 -12.43
N ALA A 253 -2.36 -1.62 -11.78
CA ALA A 253 -1.33 -2.49 -12.34
C ALA A 253 -1.88 -3.87 -12.73
N THR A 254 -2.77 -4.44 -11.91
CA THR A 254 -3.40 -5.74 -12.19
C THR A 254 -4.26 -5.70 -13.44
N ILE A 255 -5.07 -4.64 -13.61
CA ILE A 255 -5.91 -4.46 -14.82
C ILE A 255 -5.03 -4.26 -16.05
N VAL A 256 -3.94 -3.49 -15.91
CA VAL A 256 -2.96 -3.24 -16.98
C VAL A 256 -2.30 -4.54 -17.45
N ILE A 257 -1.82 -5.37 -16.52
CA ILE A 257 -1.21 -6.66 -16.87
C ILE A 257 -2.25 -7.60 -17.49
N ALA A 258 -3.45 -7.70 -16.91
CA ALA A 258 -4.51 -8.52 -17.49
C ALA A 258 -4.82 -8.13 -18.94
N LYS A 259 -4.91 -6.83 -19.24
CA LYS A 259 -5.12 -6.33 -20.60
C LYS A 259 -3.93 -6.57 -21.52
N SER A 260 -2.70 -6.44 -21.02
CA SER A 260 -1.47 -6.64 -21.79
C SER A 260 -1.29 -8.11 -22.22
N GLU A 261 -1.65 -9.04 -21.33
CA GLU A 261 -1.54 -10.48 -21.55
C GLU A 261 -2.77 -11.09 -22.23
N GLY A 262 -3.78 -10.29 -22.57
CA GLY A 262 -5.04 -10.80 -23.16
C GLY A 262 -5.95 -11.56 -22.17
N GLU A 263 -5.66 -11.47 -20.88
CA GLU A 263 -6.32 -12.14 -19.75
C GLU A 263 -7.39 -11.24 -19.10
N PHE A 264 -7.92 -10.25 -19.84
CA PHE A 264 -8.98 -9.37 -19.40
C PHE A 264 -10.28 -9.66 -20.15
N HIS A 265 -11.26 -10.22 -19.45
CA HIS A 265 -12.57 -10.56 -19.98
C HIS A 265 -13.65 -9.91 -19.11
N LEU A 266 -14.44 -9.00 -19.69
CA LEU A 266 -15.64 -8.52 -19.03
C LEU A 266 -16.55 -9.74 -18.80
N LEU A 267 -16.74 -10.14 -17.55
CA LEU A 267 -17.76 -11.13 -17.22
C LEU A 267 -19.09 -10.53 -17.69
N ALA A 268 -19.78 -11.23 -18.57
CA ALA A 268 -21.10 -10.83 -19.05
C ALA A 268 -21.96 -10.47 -17.83
N ALA A 269 -22.60 -9.31 -17.88
CA ALA A 269 -23.50 -8.86 -16.83
C ALA A 269 -24.48 -10.00 -16.47
N PRO A 270 -24.84 -10.18 -15.19
CA PRO A 270 -25.89 -11.13 -14.84
C PRO A 270 -27.12 -10.78 -15.70
N ILE A 271 -27.64 -11.81 -16.37
CA ILE A 271 -28.79 -11.75 -17.26
C ILE A 271 -29.92 -10.99 -16.56
N GLY A 272 -30.13 -9.71 -16.90
CA GLY A 272 -31.19 -8.89 -16.27
C GLY A 272 -30.92 -7.39 -16.06
N GLY A 273 -29.83 -6.80 -16.55
CA GLY A 273 -29.61 -5.34 -16.47
C GLY A 273 -29.29 -4.76 -17.86
N GLY A 274 -30.10 -3.80 -18.30
CA GLY A 274 -30.09 -3.21 -19.64
C GLY A 274 -28.72 -2.76 -20.14
N ILE A 275 -28.50 -3.00 -21.42
CA ILE A 275 -27.29 -2.74 -22.18
C ILE A 275 -27.33 -1.28 -22.62
N ASP A 276 -26.92 -0.32 -21.78
CA ASP A 276 -26.78 1.08 -22.23
C ASP A 276 -25.65 1.90 -21.56
N GLU A 277 -24.83 1.34 -20.66
CA GLU A 277 -23.79 2.14 -19.95
C GLU A 277 -22.33 1.64 -20.04
N VAL A 278 -22.02 0.69 -20.93
CA VAL A 278 -20.65 0.11 -21.01
C VAL A 278 -19.79 0.71 -22.14
N ALA A 279 -20.26 1.74 -22.83
CA ALA A 279 -19.48 2.41 -23.87
C ALA A 279 -19.61 3.95 -23.83
N SER A 280 -18.99 4.57 -22.82
CA SER A 280 -18.53 5.97 -22.88
C SER A 280 -17.43 6.23 -21.84
#